data_AF-A0A0Q5P3F1-F1
#
_entry.id   AF-A0A0Q5P3F1-F1
#
_cell.length_a   1.000
_cell.length_b   1.000
_cell.length_c   1.000
_cell.angle_alpha   90.00
_cell.angle_beta   90.00
_cell.angle_gamma   90.00
#
_symmetry.space_group_name_H-M   'P 1'
#
loop_
_entity.id
_entity.type
_entity.pdbx_description
1 polymer ?
#
loop_
_entity_poly.entity_id
_entity_poly.type
_entity_poly.pdbx_seq_one_letter_code
_entity_poly.pdbx_strand_id
1 'polypeptide(L)'
;MNGTGTLFGWAFGDSARSGDQSYLDELRREALANASQDAKSRGFGVEEGTESYTVINPAETLADVHTAPDQLIVRCTVKLTGPGAENIHAEGPMNG
;
A
#
# COMPACT_ATOMS: atom_id res chain seq x y z
N MET A 1 10.31 -24.25 -1.53
CA MET A 1 9.77 -23.12 -0.73
C MET A 1 8.96 -22.28 -1.69
N ASN A 2 7.63 -22.43 -1.68
CA ASN A 2 6.74 -21.68 -2.58
C ASN A 2 6.79 -20.21 -2.16
N GLY A 3 7.21 -19.32 -3.05
CA GLY A 3 7.19 -17.89 -2.79
C GLY A 3 5.76 -17.43 -2.53
N THR A 4 5.57 -16.52 -1.58
CA THR A 4 4.29 -15.84 -1.41
C THR A 4 4.34 -14.58 -2.25
N GLY A 5 3.39 -14.43 -3.18
CA GLY A 5 3.27 -13.19 -3.93
C GLY A 5 2.82 -12.03 -3.06
N THR A 6 2.99 -10.81 -3.56
CA THR A 6 2.62 -9.59 -2.86
C THR A 6 1.75 -8.70 -3.73
N LEU A 7 0.93 -7.87 -3.08
CA LEU A 7 0.10 -6.87 -3.75
C LEU A 7 0.08 -5.56 -2.97
N PHE A 8 -0.06 -4.44 -3.67
CA PHE A 8 -0.20 -3.11 -3.05
C PHE A 8 -1.64 -2.62 -3.06
N GLY A 9 -2.06 -2.03 -1.94
CA GLY A 9 -3.19 -1.12 -1.88
C GLY A 9 -2.72 0.28 -1.52
N TRP A 10 -3.45 1.29 -1.99
CA TRP A 10 -3.09 2.69 -1.82
C TRP A 10 -4.28 3.45 -1.25
N ALA A 11 -4.01 4.39 -0.36
CA ALA A 11 -4.95 5.42 0.06
C ALA A 11 -4.28 6.79 -0.08
N PHE A 12 -5.07 7.79 -0.45
CA PHE A 12 -4.60 9.15 -0.72
C PHE A 12 -5.35 10.11 0.20
N GLY A 13 -4.63 11.03 0.81
CA GLY A 13 -5.16 11.93 1.81
C GLY A 13 -4.56 13.32 1.74
N ASP A 14 -5.02 14.16 2.66
CA ASP A 14 -4.56 15.54 2.83
C ASP A 14 -3.21 15.56 3.54
N SER A 15 -2.19 16.13 2.88
CA SER A 15 -0.84 16.29 3.42
C SER A 15 -0.81 17.18 4.67
N ALA A 16 -1.75 18.14 4.80
CA ALA A 16 -1.85 19.00 5.98
C ALA A 16 -2.22 18.23 7.26
N ARG A 17 -2.77 17.01 7.12
CA ARG A 17 -3.18 16.14 8.22
C ARG A 17 -2.20 15.00 8.50
N SER A 18 -0.98 15.03 7.93
CA SER A 18 0.01 13.95 8.11
C SER A 18 0.45 13.72 9.56
N GLY A 19 0.30 14.73 10.44
CA GLY A 19 0.56 14.61 11.87
C GLY A 19 -0.59 13.99 12.69
N ASP A 20 -1.77 13.81 12.11
CA ASP A 20 -2.94 13.24 12.77
C ASP A 20 -2.89 11.71 12.70
N GLN A 21 -2.52 11.06 13.81
CA GLN A 21 -2.42 9.60 13.89
C GLN A 21 -3.75 8.89 13.61
N SER A 22 -4.89 9.47 14.03
CA SER A 22 -6.20 8.86 13.79
C SER A 22 -6.55 8.88 12.31
N TYR A 23 -6.20 9.97 11.62
CA TYR A 23 -6.34 10.08 10.17
C TYR A 23 -5.41 9.12 9.42
N LEU A 24 -4.16 8.97 9.87
CA LEU A 24 -3.25 7.97 9.31
C LEU A 24 -3.80 6.55 9.47
N ASP A 25 -4.43 6.24 10.60
CA ASP A 25 -5.05 4.93 10.83
C ASP A 25 -6.27 4.69 9.95
N GLU A 26 -7.05 5.74 9.63
CA GLU A 26 -8.11 5.67 8.61
C GLU A 26 -7.54 5.32 7.24
N LEU A 27 -6.52 6.05 6.79
CA LEU A 27 -5.86 5.79 5.51
C LEU A 27 -5.20 4.41 5.44
N ARG A 28 -4.64 3.91 6.55
CA ARG A 28 -4.13 2.53 6.64
C ARG A 28 -5.23 1.51 6.42
N ARG A 29 -6.39 1.68 7.07
CA ARG A 29 -7.56 0.80 6.88
C ARG A 29 -8.06 0.83 5.44
N GLU A 30 -8.12 2.01 4.83
CA GLU A 30 -8.50 2.15 3.42
C GLU A 30 -7.49 1.48 2.48
N ALA A 31 -6.20 1.69 2.69
CA ALA A 31 -5.15 1.08 1.88
C ALA A 31 -5.19 -0.45 1.97
N LEU A 32 -5.43 -1.01 3.16
CA LEU A 32 -5.65 -2.45 3.34
C LEU A 32 -6.90 -2.93 2.61
N ALA A 33 -8.03 -2.24 2.76
CA ALA A 33 -9.28 -2.59 2.09
C ALA A 33 -9.12 -2.59 0.56
N ASN A 34 -8.38 -1.62 0.01
CA ASN A 34 -8.07 -1.54 -1.41
C ASN A 34 -7.19 -2.73 -1.86
N ALA A 35 -6.16 -3.09 -1.08
CA ALA A 35 -5.34 -4.27 -1.35
C ALA A 35 -6.18 -5.56 -1.35
N SER A 36 -7.03 -5.74 -0.34
CA SER A 36 -7.90 -6.91 -0.21
C SER A 36 -8.94 -6.99 -1.33
N GLN A 37 -9.52 -5.84 -1.73
CA GLN A 37 -10.48 -5.79 -2.82
C GLN A 37 -9.81 -6.11 -4.17
N ASP A 38 -8.61 -5.58 -4.43
CA ASP A 38 -7.86 -5.89 -5.64
C ASP A 38 -7.46 -7.37 -5.70
N ALA A 39 -6.89 -7.90 -4.62
CA ALA A 39 -6.58 -9.33 -4.48
C ALA A 39 -7.81 -10.20 -4.79
N LYS A 40 -8.96 -9.88 -4.18
CA LYS A 40 -10.23 -10.59 -4.41
C LYS A 40 -10.69 -10.48 -5.86
N SER A 41 -10.58 -9.30 -6.49
CA SER A 41 -10.96 -9.10 -7.89
C SER A 41 -10.13 -9.95 -8.86
N ARG A 42 -8.89 -10.27 -8.47
CA ARG A 42 -7.96 -11.13 -9.20
C ARG A 42 -8.08 -12.61 -8.83
N GLY A 43 -8.98 -12.97 -7.92
CA GLY A 43 -9.20 -14.34 -7.47
C GLY A 43 -8.26 -14.83 -6.37
N PHE A 44 -7.53 -13.94 -5.71
CA PHE A 44 -6.62 -14.26 -4.62
C PHE A 44 -7.22 -13.92 -3.26
N GLY A 45 -6.77 -14.64 -2.23
CA GLY A 45 -6.92 -14.24 -0.84
C GLY A 45 -5.76 -13.36 -0.38
N VAL A 46 -5.91 -12.77 0.80
CA VAL A 46 -4.84 -12.06 1.50
C VAL A 46 -4.50 -12.84 2.78
N GLU A 47 -3.21 -12.97 3.09
CA GLU A 47 -2.76 -13.54 4.37
C GLU A 47 -2.92 -12.48 5.48
N GLU A 48 -3.80 -12.74 6.44
CA GLU A 48 -4.05 -11.86 7.58
C GLU A 48 -2.77 -11.65 8.42
N GLY A 49 -2.54 -10.43 8.91
CA GLY A 49 -1.36 -10.09 9.72
C GLY A 49 -0.08 -9.83 8.92
N THR A 50 -0.15 -9.82 7.58
CA THR A 50 1.01 -9.59 6.70
C THR A 50 1.09 -8.17 6.14
N GLU A 51 0.26 -7.27 6.66
CA GLU A 51 0.13 -5.91 6.16
C GLU A 51 1.35 -5.07 6.56
N SER A 52 2.02 -4.48 5.58
CA SER A 52 3.11 -3.54 5.80
C SER A 52 2.75 -2.18 5.23
N TYR A 53 2.79 -1.14 6.07
CA TYR A 53 2.38 0.21 5.69
C TYR A 53 3.58 1.13 5.44
N THR A 54 3.51 1.92 4.38
CA THR A 54 4.47 2.99 4.09
C THR A 54 3.68 4.29 3.91
N VAL A 55 4.00 5.30 4.70
CA VAL A 55 3.45 6.65 4.54
C VAL A 55 4.45 7.46 3.73
N ILE A 56 3.99 8.05 2.62
CA ILE A 56 4.77 8.92 1.76
C ILE A 56 4.14 10.30 1.88
N ASN A 57 4.87 11.22 2.52
CA ASN A 57 4.47 12.59 2.70
C ASN A 57 5.39 13.48 1.85
N PRO A 58 4.92 14.11 0.76
CA PRO A 58 5.76 14.95 -0.09
C PRO A 58 6.41 16.13 0.66
N ALA A 59 5.83 16.59 1.78
CA ALA A 59 6.44 17.63 2.60
C ALA A 59 7.67 17.17 3.42
N GLU A 60 7.81 15.87 3.65
CA GLU A 60 8.90 15.27 4.45
C GLU A 60 9.81 14.35 3.63
N THR A 61 9.41 14.03 2.40
CA THR A 61 10.18 13.18 1.49
C THR A 61 10.94 14.10 0.52
N LEU A 62 12.26 13.92 0.39
CA LEU A 62 13.12 14.56 -0.63
C LEU A 62 12.80 14.06 -2.06
N ALA A 63 11.52 13.93 -2.39
CA ALA A 63 11.06 13.63 -3.74
C ALA A 63 11.05 14.93 -4.54
N ASP A 64 11.55 14.87 -5.78
CA ASP A 64 11.57 16.01 -6.70
C ASP A 64 10.14 16.57 -6.84
N VAL A 65 9.94 17.77 -6.29
CA VAL A 65 8.64 18.43 -6.03
C VAL A 65 7.86 18.69 -7.33
N HIS A 66 8.48 18.47 -8.48
CA HIS A 66 7.85 18.62 -9.78
C HIS A 66 6.94 17.46 -10.23
N THR A 67 6.98 16.29 -9.56
CA THR A 67 6.21 15.11 -9.99
C THR A 67 5.40 14.40 -8.92
N ALA A 68 5.60 14.71 -7.63
CA ALA A 68 4.78 14.12 -6.58
C ALA A 68 3.47 14.93 -6.42
N PRO A 69 2.28 14.29 -6.45
CA PRO A 69 1.05 14.97 -6.08
C PRO A 69 1.20 15.50 -4.64
N ASP A 70 0.64 16.67 -4.35
CA ASP A 70 0.66 17.32 -3.02
C ASP A 70 -0.23 16.60 -1.98
N GLN A 71 -0.22 15.28 -2.04
CA GLN A 71 -1.12 14.38 -1.32
C GLN A 71 -0.30 13.46 -0.43
N LEU A 72 -0.83 13.22 0.76
CA LEU A 72 -0.37 12.16 1.63
C LEU A 72 -0.74 10.81 1.01
N ILE A 73 0.23 9.90 0.89
CA ILE A 73 -0.02 8.58 0.33
C ILE A 73 0.26 7.52 1.40
N VAL A 74 -0.68 6.61 1.63
CA VAL A 74 -0.46 5.41 2.43
C VAL A 74 -0.49 4.21 1.52
N ARG A 75 0.64 3.52 1.41
CA ARG A 75 0.76 2.24 0.72
C ARG A 75 0.64 1.11 1.74
N CYS A 76 -0.21 0.13 1.47
CA CYS A 76 -0.28 -1.15 2.17
C CYS A 76 0.26 -2.24 1.26
N THR A 77 1.19 -3.06 1.75
CA THR A 77 1.67 -4.28 1.08
C THR A 77 1.13 -5.48 1.82
N VAL A 78 0.55 -6.44 1.12
CA VAL A 78 0.04 -7.68 1.71
C VAL A 78 0.58 -8.90 0.98
N LYS A 79 0.66 -10.04 1.67
CA LYS A 79 0.93 -11.32 1.01
C LYS A 79 -0.36 -11.93 0.46
N LEU A 80 -0.25 -12.49 -0.73
CA LEU A 80 -1.37 -13.16 -1.40
C LEU A 80 -1.39 -14.65 -1.10
N THR A 81 -2.60 -15.20 -1.06
CA THR A 81 -2.87 -16.63 -0.94
C THR A 81 -3.74 -17.11 -2.10
N GLY A 82 -3.64 -18.41 -2.41
CA GLY A 82 -4.39 -19.05 -3.48
C GLY A 82 -3.50 -19.51 -4.66
N PRO A 83 -4.06 -20.29 -5.60
CA PRO A 83 -3.31 -20.86 -6.71
C PRO A 83 -2.72 -19.77 -7.62
N GLY A 84 -1.42 -19.81 -7.88
CA GLY A 84 -0.74 -18.85 -8.75
C GLY A 84 -0.39 -17.52 -8.09
N ALA A 85 -0.70 -17.36 -6.79
CA ALA A 85 -0.34 -16.18 -6.02
C ALA A 85 1.18 -15.95 -6.01
N GLU A 86 1.97 -17.01 -6.02
CA GLU A 86 3.43 -16.98 -6.09
C GLU A 86 4.01 -16.24 -7.31
N ASN A 87 3.22 -16.07 -8.37
CA ASN A 87 3.61 -15.36 -9.59
C ASN A 87 3.24 -13.87 -9.57
N ILE A 88 2.52 -13.43 -8.54
CA ILE A 88 2.12 -12.03 -8.39
C ILE A 88 3.14 -11.34 -7.51
N HIS A 89 3.90 -10.43 -8.10
CA HIS A 89 4.81 -9.58 -7.34
C HIS A 89 4.36 -8.15 -7.51
N ALA A 90 4.18 -7.47 -6.37
CA ALA A 90 3.92 -6.05 -6.37
C ALA A 90 5.20 -5.34 -6.81
N GLU A 91 5.34 -5.10 -8.11
CA GLU A 91 6.37 -4.23 -8.66
C GLU A 91 5.86 -2.79 -8.57
N GLY A 92 6.43 -2.06 -7.64
CA GLY A 92 6.26 -0.62 -7.49
C GLY A 92 7.64 -0.06 -7.20
N PRO A 93 7.90 1.22 -7.50
CA PRO A 93 9.22 1.80 -7.28
C PRO A 93 9.58 1.63 -5.80
N MET A 94 10.45 0.64 -5.54
CA MET A 94 11.36 0.69 -4.42
C MET A 94 12.24 1.88 -4.78
N ASN A 95 11.93 3.06 -4.24
CA ASN A 95 12.83 4.19 -4.34
C ASN A 95 14.20 3.69 -3.86
N GLY A 96 15.11 3.54 -4.81
CA GLY A 96 16.54 3.37 -4.56
C GLY A 96 17.15 4.68 -4.08
#